data_AF-A0A2N0Z338-F1
#
_entry.id   AF-A0A2N0Z338-F1
#
_cell.length_a   1.000
_cell.length_b   1.000
_cell.length_c   1.000
_cell.angle_alpha   90.00
_cell.angle_beta   90.00
_cell.angle_gamma   90.00
#
_symmetry.space_group_name_H-M   'P 1'
#
loop_
_entity.id
_entity.type
_entity.pdbx_description
1 polymer ?
#
loop_
_entity_poly.entity_id
_entity_poly.type
_entity_poly.pdbx_seq_one_letter_code
_entity_poly.pdbx_strand_id
1 'polypeptide(L)' 'MSKKRDILINLRKEKDLVQKDVVFLLEKMHGIKITESYYGMIEQGVRTPSLNIALAISELFKKDANEIFFN' A
#
# COMPACT_ATOMS: atom_id res chain seq x y z
N MET A 1 14.05 9.84 -10.69
CA MET A 1 12.59 9.88 -10.90
C MET A 1 12.00 8.72 -10.12
N SER A 2 11.04 8.95 -9.23
CA SER A 2 10.41 7.85 -8.48
C SER A 2 9.59 6.98 -9.43
N LYS A 3 9.83 5.66 -9.44
CA LYS A 3 9.02 4.71 -10.22
C LYS A 3 7.71 4.44 -9.47
N LYS A 4 6.58 4.49 -10.17
CA LYS A 4 5.29 4.12 -9.59
C LYS A 4 5.31 2.64 -9.20
N ARG A 5 4.63 2.31 -8.11
CA ARG A 5 4.47 0.93 -7.65
C ARG A 5 3.25 0.32 -8.33
N ASP A 6 3.40 0.03 -9.63
CA ASP A 6 2.31 -0.47 -10.47
C ASP A 6 1.71 -1.77 -9.91
N ILE A 7 2.54 -2.62 -9.29
CA ILE A 7 2.09 -3.84 -8.60
C ILE A 7 1.10 -3.48 -7.47
N LEU A 8 1.44 -2.52 -6.61
CA LEU A 8 0.55 -2.10 -5.53
C LEU A 8 -0.76 -1.50 -6.05
N ILE A 9 -0.67 -0.68 -7.10
CA ILE A 9 -1.84 -0.06 -7.75
C ILE A 9 -2.75 -1.14 -8.34
N ASN A 10 -2.18 -2.14 -8.99
CA ASN A 10 -2.93 -3.24 -9.61
C ASN A 10 -3.60 -4.11 -8.55
N LEU A 11 -2.89 -4.51 -7.48
CA LEU A 11 -3.46 -5.29 -6.38
C LEU A 11 -4.67 -4.59 -5.75
N ARG A 12 -4.60 -3.25 -5.60
CA ARG A 12 -5.73 -2.46 -5.12
C ARG A 12 -6.90 -2.49 -6.09
N LYS A 13 -6.65 -2.27 -7.39
CA LYS A 13 -7.68 -2.25 -8.44
C LYS A 13 -8.32 -3.62 -8.67
N GLU A 14 -7.55 -4.70 -8.59
CA GLU A 14 -8.05 -6.09 -8.68
C GLU A 14 -9.04 -6.44 -7.57
N LYS A 15 -9.02 -5.68 -6.47
CA LYS A 15 -9.99 -5.79 -5.37
C LYS A 15 -11.09 -4.73 -5.41
N ASP A 16 -11.17 -3.94 -6.48
CA ASP A 16 -12.10 -2.81 -6.64
C ASP A 16 -12.03 -1.77 -5.50
N LEU A 17 -10.85 -1.61 -4.89
CA LEU A 17 -10.64 -0.69 -3.76
C LEU A 17 -10.19 0.70 -4.25
N VAL A 18 -10.69 1.75 -3.61
CA VAL A 18 -10.08 3.09 -3.67
C VAL A 18 -9.01 3.25 -2.58
N GLN A 19 -8.16 4.28 -2.68
CA GLN A 19 -7.08 4.51 -1.71
C GLN A 19 -7.62 4.66 -0.28
N LYS A 20 -8.77 5.35 -0.13
CA LYS A 20 -9.49 5.47 1.14
C LYS A 20 -9.85 4.11 1.75
N ASP A 21 -10.25 3.13 0.95
CA ASP A 21 -10.61 1.81 1.46
C ASP A 21 -9.39 1.07 1.99
N VAL A 22 -8.25 1.18 1.31
CA VAL A 22 -7.01 0.57 1.79
C VAL A 22 -6.58 1.16 3.13
N VAL A 23 -6.64 2.49 3.28
CA VAL A 23 -6.35 3.15 4.56
C VAL A 23 -7.30 2.67 5.66
N PHE A 24 -8.59 2.57 5.37
CA PHE A 24 -9.57 2.06 6.32
C PHE A 24 -9.26 0.60 6.73
N LEU A 25 -8.91 -0.26 5.78
CA LEU A 25 -8.56 -1.65 6.05
C LEU A 25 -7.27 -1.77 6.87
N LEU A 26 -6.26 -0.95 6.60
CA LEU A 26 -5.03 -0.88 7.39
C LEU A 26 -5.30 -0.46 8.84
N GLU A 27 -6.20 0.50 9.05
CA GLU A 27 -6.62 0.88 10.41
C GLU A 27 -7.40 -0.25 11.09
N LYS A 28 -8.35 -0.87 10.40
CA LYS A 28 -9.22 -1.92 10.97
C LYS A 28 -8.50 -3.22 11.28
N MET A 29 -7.60 -3.65 10.42
CA MET A 29 -6.93 -4.94 10.52
C MET A 29 -5.62 -4.87 11.29
N HIS A 30 -4.89 -3.76 11.19
CA HIS A 30 -3.52 -3.64 11.72
C HIS A 30 -3.36 -2.46 12.70
N GLY A 31 -4.41 -1.68 12.98
CA GLY A 31 -4.33 -0.49 13.83
C GLY A 31 -3.48 0.64 13.23
N ILE A 32 -3.19 0.57 11.93
CA ILE A 32 -2.31 1.53 11.25
C ILE A 32 -3.13 2.73 10.78
N LYS A 33 -2.91 3.88 11.42
CA LYS A 33 -3.55 5.14 11.07
C LYS A 33 -2.65 5.95 10.16
N ILE A 34 -2.98 5.99 8.87
CA ILE A 34 -2.32 6.82 7.86
C ILE A 34 -3.36 7.63 7.10
N THR A 35 -2.92 8.62 6.33
CA THR A 35 -3.83 9.40 5.47
C THR A 35 -3.91 8.79 4.07
N GLU A 36 -5.01 9.04 3.37
CA GLU A 36 -5.18 8.66 1.96
C GLU A 36 -4.06 9.23 1.08
N SER A 37 -3.69 10.50 1.29
CA SER A 37 -2.57 11.14 0.59
C SER A 37 -1.24 10.42 0.84
N TYR A 38 -0.98 9.98 2.08
CA TYR A 38 0.24 9.23 2.39
C TYR A 38 0.27 7.88 1.66
N TYR A 39 -0.84 7.14 1.66
CA TYR A 39 -0.95 5.91 0.88
C TYR A 39 -0.79 6.15 -0.62
N GLY A 40 -1.41 7.21 -1.16
CA GLY A 40 -1.22 7.61 -2.56
C GLY A 40 0.25 7.93 -2.91
N MET A 41 0.99 8.58 -2.01
CA MET A 41 2.43 8.81 -2.20
C MET A 41 3.25 7.51 -2.18
N ILE A 42 2.80 6.48 -1.44
CA ILE A 42 3.40 5.14 -1.50
C ILE A 42 3.14 4.53 -2.88
N GLU A 43 1.92 4.59 -3.40
CA GLU A 43 1.60 4.08 -4.75
C GLU A 43 2.43 4.79 -5.84
N GLN A 44 2.64 6.10 -5.73
CA GLN A 44 3.44 6.87 -6.69
C GLN A 44 4.97 6.69 -6.51
N GLY A 45 5.41 5.93 -5.51
CA GLY A 45 6.82 5.74 -5.19
C GLY A 45 7.48 6.90 -4.42
N VAL A 46 6.77 8.03 -4.25
CA VAL A 46 7.27 9.27 -3.63
C VAL A 46 7.62 9.08 -2.15
N ARG A 47 6.97 8.11 -1.50
CA ARG A 47 7.25 7.71 -0.11
C ARG A 47 7.53 6.23 -0.02
N THR A 48 8.54 5.86 0.74
CA THR A 48 8.74 4.49 1.19
C THR A 48 8.11 4.35 2.57
N PRO A 49 7.17 3.40 2.76
CA PRO A 49 6.54 3.19 4.06
C PRO A 49 7.55 2.67 5.10
N SER A 50 7.20 2.80 6.39
CA SER A 50 7.91 2.05 7.44
C SER A 50 7.69 0.55 7.27
N LEU A 51 8.57 -0.27 7.86
CA LEU A 51 8.48 -1.72 7.78
C LEU A 51 7.11 -2.25 8.21
N ASN A 52 6.54 -1.72 9.29
CA ASN A 52 5.22 -2.15 9.79
C ASN A 52 4.11 -1.89 8.76
N ILE A 53 4.11 -0.73 8.10
CA ILE A 53 3.14 -0.39 7.06
C ILE A 53 3.36 -1.28 5.82
N ALA A 54 4.61 -1.52 5.43
CA ALA A 54 4.94 -2.39 4.31
C ALA A 54 4.43 -3.83 4.53
N LEU A 55 4.63 -4.38 5.73
CA LEU A 55 4.16 -5.72 6.10
C LEU A 55 2.64 -5.80 6.17
N ALA A 56 1.96 -4.79 6.72
CA ALA A 56 0.50 -4.74 6.74
C ALA A 56 -0.10 -4.67 5.33
N ILE A 57 0.51 -3.91 4.42
CA ILE A 57 0.10 -3.87 3.00
C ILE A 57 0.33 -5.24 2.34
N SER A 58 1.47 -5.87 2.61
CA SER A 58 1.78 -7.22 2.11
C SER A 58 0.75 -8.25 2.56
N GLU A 59 0.35 -8.22 3.83
CA GLU A 59 -0.67 -9.11 4.39
C GLU A 59 -2.06 -8.83 3.80
N LEU A 60 -2.46 -7.56 3.72
CA LEU A 60 -3.73 -7.12 3.14
C LEU A 60 -3.93 -7.64 1.71
N PHE A 61 -2.87 -7.57 0.89
CA PHE A 61 -2.91 -8.01 -0.50
C PHE A 61 -2.43 -9.45 -0.71
N LYS A 62 -2.02 -10.15 0.34
CA LYS A 62 -1.46 -11.52 0.27
C LYS A 62 -0.34 -11.64 -0.76
N LYS A 63 0.55 -10.65 -0.79
CA LYS A 63 1.65 -10.53 -1.76
C LYS A 63 2.94 -10.20 -1.03
N ASP A 64 4.08 -10.77 -1.45
CA ASP A 64 5.35 -10.55 -0.77
C ASP A 64 5.78 -9.07 -0.83
N ALA A 65 6.27 -8.54 0.28
CA ALA A 65 6.68 -7.14 0.36
C ALA A 65 7.80 -6.80 -0.62
N ASN A 66 8.71 -7.74 -0.93
CA ASN A 66 9.76 -7.49 -1.91
C ASN A 66 9.18 -7.33 -3.31
N GLU A 67 8.19 -8.14 -3.67
CA GLU A 67 7.49 -8.03 -4.95
C GLU A 67 6.74 -6.70 -5.08
N ILE A 68 6.18 -6.18 -3.98
CA ILE A 68 5.45 -4.90 -3.98
C ILE A 68 6.42 -3.70 -4.07
N PHE A 69 7.54 -3.74 -3.33
CA PHE A 69 8.35 -2.55 -3.06
C PHE A 69 9.72 -2.51 -3.75
N PHE A 70 10.25 -3.63 -4.27
CA PHE A 70 11.62 -3.74 -4.81
C PHE A 70 11.69 -4.17 -6.30
N ASN A 71 10.58 -4.05 -7.03
CA ASN A 71 10.48 -4.35 -8.48
C ASN A 71 10.59 -3.12 -9.41
#